data_AF-A0A7S0EZ65-F1
#
_entry.id   AF-A0A7S0EZ65-F1
#
_cell.length_a   1.000
_cell.length_b   1.000
_cell.length_c   1.000
_cell.angle_alpha   90.00
_cell.angle_beta   90.00
_cell.angle_gamma   90.00
#
_symmetry.space_group_name_H-M   'P 1'
#
loop_
_entity.id
_entity.type
_entity.pdbx_description
1 polymer ?
#
loop_
_entity_poly.entity_id
_entity_poly.type
_entity_poly.pdbx_seq_one_letter_code
_entity_poly.pdbx_strand_id
1 'polypeptide(L)'
;RGMLEQGVRSLLLTSGTLSPLTSFAQEMGVPFQHVLENPHVIKPSQLLVGVFPAGPSGIELTSTYKHRSSPAYQNDLGNALVNFARIVPQGLLVFFPSY
;
A
#
# COMPACT_ATOMS: atom_id res chain seq x y z
N ARG A 1 -23.27 -18.15 4.36
CA ARG A 1 -24.58 -17.48 4.46
C ARG A 1 -24.34 -15.98 4.42
N GLY A 2 -24.97 -15.26 3.49
CA GLY A 2 -24.74 -13.82 3.28
C GLY A 2 -25.37 -12.95 4.37
N MET A 3 -24.92 -11.70 4.51
CA MET A 3 -25.44 -10.75 5.52
C MET A 3 -26.97 -10.56 5.43
N LEU A 4 -27.53 -10.67 4.23
CA LEU A 4 -28.98 -10.64 3.98
C LEU A 4 -29.72 -11.82 4.64
N GLU A 5 -29.14 -13.03 4.59
CA GLU A 5 -29.71 -14.23 5.21
C GLU A 5 -29.63 -14.19 6.75
N GLN A 6 -28.76 -13.34 7.29
CA GLN A 6 -28.62 -13.09 8.73
C GLN A 6 -29.57 -11.99 9.25
N GLY A 7 -30.39 -11.38 8.38
CA GLY A 7 -31.36 -10.36 8.78
C GLY A 7 -30.73 -9.01 9.15
N VAL A 8 -29.54 -8.70 8.63
CA VAL A 8 -28.90 -7.39 8.82
C VAL A 8 -29.79 -6.31 8.19
N ARG A 9 -30.26 -5.36 9.01
CA ARG A 9 -31.14 -4.26 8.56
C ARG A 9 -30.38 -3.08 7.97
N SER A 10 -29.16 -2.81 8.43
CA SER A 10 -28.36 -1.67 7.98
C SER A 10 -26.87 -1.97 8.16
N LEU A 11 -26.05 -1.50 7.22
CA LEU A 11 -24.60 -1.62 7.25
C LEU A 11 -23.99 -0.25 6.99
N LEU A 12 -23.15 0.21 7.91
CA LEU A 12 -22.30 1.38 7.72
C LEU A 12 -20.85 0.90 7.71
N LEU A 13 -20.15 1.16 6.61
CA LEU A 13 -18.73 0.88 6.47
C LEU A 13 -17.95 2.19 6.54
N THR A 14 -16.93 2.22 7.39
CA THR A 14 -15.98 3.34 7.48
C THR A 14 -14.57 2.78 7.43
N SER A 15 -13.70 3.43 6.64
CA SER A 15 -12.28 3.07 6.55
C SER A 15 -11.47 4.29 6.16
N GLY A 16 -10.23 4.37 6.66
CA GLY A 16 -9.27 5.42 6.31
C GLY A 16 -8.39 5.09 5.11
N THR A 17 -8.38 3.84 4.63
CA THR A 17 -7.45 3.36 3.59
C THR A 17 -8.13 2.54 2.49
N LEU A 18 -9.43 2.26 2.62
CA LEU A 18 -10.15 1.44 1.65
C LEU A 18 -10.45 2.26 0.40
N SER A 19 -9.77 1.92 -0.68
CA SER A 19 -9.90 2.56 -1.99
C SER A 19 -9.42 1.58 -3.07
N PRO A 20 -10.05 1.53 -4.26
CA PRO A 20 -11.29 2.22 -4.61
C PRO A 20 -12.53 1.51 -4.01
N LEU A 21 -13.49 2.27 -3.48
CA LEU A 21 -14.69 1.71 -2.83
C LEU A 21 -15.53 0.81 -3.78
N THR A 22 -15.48 1.04 -5.08
CA THR A 22 -16.25 0.28 -6.08
C THR A 22 -15.89 -1.20 -6.11
N SER A 23 -14.60 -1.55 -6.07
CA SER A 23 -14.15 -2.94 -6.11
C SER A 23 -14.60 -3.70 -4.86
N PHE A 24 -14.51 -3.07 -3.69
CA PHE A 24 -14.96 -3.66 -2.44
C PHE A 24 -16.48 -3.87 -2.41
N ALA A 25 -17.25 -2.91 -2.94
CA ALA A 25 -18.71 -3.06 -3.06
C ALA A 25 -19.10 -4.28 -3.91
N GLN A 26 -18.36 -4.53 -4.99
CA GLN A 26 -18.57 -5.70 -5.85
C GLN A 26 -18.24 -7.02 -5.11
N GLU A 27 -17.13 -7.07 -4.38
CA GLU A 27 -16.74 -8.26 -3.60
C GLU A 27 -17.76 -8.61 -2.52
N MET A 28 -18.34 -7.60 -1.86
CA MET A 28 -19.37 -7.80 -0.84
C MET A 28 -20.72 -8.25 -1.41
N GLY A 29 -20.94 -8.08 -2.72
CA GLY A 29 -22.20 -8.46 -3.38
C GLY A 29 -23.42 -7.70 -2.86
N VAL A 30 -23.22 -6.54 -2.22
CA VAL A 30 -24.30 -5.68 -1.71
C VAL A 30 -24.16 -4.27 -2.29
N PRO A 31 -25.24 -3.65 -2.77
CA PRO A 31 -25.20 -2.30 -3.28
C PRO A 31 -25.06 -1.28 -2.14
N PHE A 32 -24.03 -0.44 -2.19
CA PHE A 32 -23.90 0.73 -1.31
C PHE A 32 -24.63 1.92 -1.95
N GLN A 33 -25.77 2.31 -1.37
CA GLN A 33 -26.57 3.44 -1.87
C GLN A 33 -25.90 4.79 -1.60
N HIS A 34 -25.09 4.87 -0.55
CA HIS A 34 -24.36 6.05 -0.14
C HIS A 34 -22.87 5.72 -0.10
N VAL A 35 -22.08 6.51 -0.83
CA VAL A 35 -20.63 6.35 -0.97
C VAL A 35 -20.00 7.73 -0.82
N LEU A 36 -18.99 7.84 0.03
CA LEU A 36 -18.27 9.09 0.29
C LEU A 36 -16.77 8.80 0.37
N GLU A 37 -15.99 9.37 -0.56
CA GLU A 37 -14.54 9.42 -0.52
C GLU A 37 -14.12 10.89 -0.44
N ASN A 38 -13.52 11.28 0.69
CA ASN A 38 -13.08 12.65 0.89
C ASN A 38 -11.59 12.79 0.52
N PRO A 39 -11.18 13.92 -0.08
CA PRO A 39 -9.76 14.22 -0.22
C PRO A 39 -9.04 14.24 1.13
N HIS A 40 -7.74 13.90 1.12
CA HIS A 40 -6.88 14.11 2.29
C HIS A 40 -6.86 15.59 2.72
N VAL A 41 -6.80 15.84 4.03
CA VAL A 41 -6.86 17.19 4.63
C VAL A 41 -5.49 17.85 4.80
N ILE A 42 -4.41 17.13 4.51
CA ILE A 42 -3.04 17.59 4.73
C ILE A 42 -2.55 18.44 3.56
N LYS A 43 -1.58 19.32 3.83
CA LYS A 43 -0.88 20.09 2.80
C LYS A 43 0.09 19.18 2.05
N PRO A 44 0.39 19.45 0.76
CA PRO A 44 1.38 18.68 0.00
C PRO A 44 2.78 18.62 0.65
N SER A 45 3.15 19.62 1.44
CA SER A 45 4.44 19.63 2.16
C SER A 45 4.52 18.67 3.34
N GLN A 46 3.40 18.07 3.75
CA GLN A 46 3.34 17.15 4.90
C GLN A 46 3.53 15.69 4.50
N LEU A 47 3.50 15.35 3.21
CA LEU A 47 3.64 13.98 2.72
C LEU A 47 4.35 13.96 1.37
N LEU A 48 5.39 13.12 1.26
CA LEU A 48 6.00 12.76 -0.01
C LEU A 48 5.64 11.32 -0.34
N VAL A 49 5.06 11.10 -1.52
CA VAL A 49 4.82 9.77 -2.09
C VAL A 49 5.68 9.65 -3.33
N GLY A 50 6.50 8.60 -3.40
CA GLY A 50 7.43 8.37 -4.51
C GLY A 50 7.51 6.90 -4.88
N VAL A 51 7.67 6.64 -6.17
CA VAL A 51 7.96 5.30 -6.71
C VAL A 51 9.41 5.30 -7.15
N PHE A 52 10.20 4.38 -6.59
CA PHE A 52 11.61 4.22 -6.89
C PHE A 52 11.81 2.89 -7.64
N PRO A 53 11.84 2.90 -8.98
CA PRO A 53 11.85 1.66 -9.77
C PRO A 53 13.22 0.98 -9.81
N ALA A 54 14.29 1.69 -9.46
CA ALA A 54 15.66 1.17 -9.48
C ALA A 54 16.45 1.65 -8.26
N GLY A 55 17.44 0.85 -7.85
CA GLY A 55 18.35 1.21 -6.77
C GLY A 55 19.53 2.07 -7.26
N PRO A 56 20.46 2.42 -6.35
CA PRO A 56 21.58 3.33 -6.64
C PRO A 56 22.50 2.88 -7.77
N SER A 57 22.57 1.58 -8.05
CA SER A 57 23.38 1.00 -9.12
C SER A 57 22.61 0.81 -10.43
N GLY A 58 21.35 1.27 -10.48
CA GLY A 58 20.46 1.14 -11.63
C GLY A 58 19.80 -0.22 -11.77
N ILE A 59 19.89 -1.10 -10.75
CA ILE A 59 19.21 -2.40 -10.78
C ILE A 59 17.73 -2.18 -10.48
N GLU A 60 16.88 -2.78 -11.31
CA GLU A 60 15.43 -2.75 -11.12
C GLU A 60 15.03 -3.37 -9.77
N LEU A 61 14.25 -2.63 -8.98
CA LEU A 61 13.75 -3.06 -7.68
C LEU A 61 12.46 -3.87 -7.84
N THR A 62 12.59 -5.10 -8.35
CA THR A 62 11.49 -6.04 -8.56
C THR A 62 11.60 -7.29 -7.69
N SER A 63 10.66 -7.46 -6.76
CA SER A 63 10.64 -8.59 -5.80
C SER A 63 9.90 -9.84 -6.33
N THR A 64 9.79 -10.00 -7.65
CA THR A 64 9.15 -11.19 -8.23
C THR A 64 9.91 -12.47 -7.88
N TYR A 65 9.25 -13.63 -7.96
CA TYR A 65 9.86 -14.94 -7.65
C TYR A 65 11.19 -15.17 -8.38
N LYS A 66 11.27 -14.73 -9.65
CA LYS A 66 12.46 -14.86 -10.49
C LYS A 66 13.63 -13.99 -10.04
N HIS A 67 13.37 -12.80 -9.49
CA HIS A 67 14.38 -11.77 -9.25
C HIS A 67 14.77 -11.62 -7.77
N ARG A 68 13.89 -12.00 -6.83
CA ARG A 68 14.10 -11.79 -5.39
C ARG A 68 15.36 -12.44 -4.79
N SER A 69 15.84 -13.52 -5.41
CA SER A 69 17.05 -14.25 -4.97
C SER A 69 18.32 -13.80 -5.68
N SER A 70 18.23 -12.81 -6.57
CA SER A 70 19.40 -12.27 -7.26
C SER A 70 20.26 -11.45 -6.30
N PRO A 71 21.58 -11.73 -6.19
CA PRO A 71 22.48 -10.93 -5.37
C PRO A 71 22.51 -9.46 -5.79
N ALA A 72 22.41 -9.17 -7.09
CA ALA A 72 22.39 -7.80 -7.59
C ALA A 72 21.16 -7.03 -7.09
N TYR A 73 19.98 -7.67 -7.10
CA TYR A 73 18.75 -7.07 -6.57
C TYR A 73 18.84 -6.84 -5.06
N GLN A 74 19.29 -7.85 -4.30
CA GLN A 74 19.40 -7.77 -2.85
C GLN A 74 20.37 -6.67 -2.40
N ASN A 75 21.52 -6.58 -3.08
CA ASN A 75 22.51 -5.54 -2.81
C ASN A 75 21.96 -4.14 -3.12
N ASP A 76 21.29 -3.96 -4.26
CA ASP A 76 20.81 -2.62 -4.64
C ASP A 76 19.61 -2.16 -3.81
N LEU A 77 18.72 -3.10 -3.42
CA LEU A 77 17.67 -2.84 -2.44
C LEU A 77 18.26 -2.44 -1.08
N GLY A 78 19.25 -3.20 -0.59
CA GLY A 78 19.94 -2.91 0.66
C GLY A 78 20.61 -1.53 0.63
N ASN A 79 21.31 -1.20 -0.45
CA ASN A 79 21.93 0.10 -0.65
C ASN A 79 20.91 1.24 -0.69
N ALA A 80 19.76 1.04 -1.35
CA ALA A 80 18.67 2.00 -1.34
C ALA A 80 18.18 2.28 0.09
N LEU A 81 17.90 1.23 0.87
CA LEU A 81 17.46 1.35 2.26
C LEU A 81 18.50 2.04 3.15
N VAL A 82 19.79 1.70 3.02
CA VAL A 82 20.88 2.35 3.76
C VAL A 82 20.96 3.83 3.43
N ASN A 83 20.77 4.22 2.17
CA ASN A 83 20.77 5.62 1.77
C ASN A 83 19.59 6.39 2.40
N PHE A 84 18.39 5.81 2.43
CA PHE A 84 17.27 6.40 3.16
C PHE A 84 17.55 6.50 4.67
N ALA A 85 18.11 5.45 5.27
CA ALA A 85 18.37 5.40 6.71
C ALA A 85 19.34 6.49 7.19
N ARG A 86 20.23 6.95 6.31
CA ARG A 86 21.18 8.04 6.62
C ARG A 86 20.52 9.42 6.68
N ILE A 87 19.41 9.64 5.97
CA ILE A 87 18.77 10.95 5.84
C ILE A 87 17.45 11.07 6.60
N VAL A 88 16.76 9.94 6.86
CA VAL A 88 15.48 9.96 7.57
C VAL A 88 15.73 10.03 9.08
N PRO A 89 15.31 11.12 9.74
CA PRO A 89 15.48 11.25 11.18
C PRO A 89 14.52 10.31 11.92
N GLN A 90 14.90 9.89 13.13
CA GLN A 90 14.02 9.17 14.07
C GLN A 90 13.60 7.75 13.65
N GLY A 91 14.16 7.22 12.55
CA GLY A 91 14.06 5.80 12.19
C GLY A 91 13.20 5.54 10.95
N LEU A 92 13.21 4.28 10.50
CA LEU A 92 12.50 3.78 9.34
C LEU A 92 11.59 2.62 9.71
N LEU A 93 10.40 2.59 9.14
CA LEU A 93 9.50 1.44 9.14
C LEU A 93 9.46 0.86 7.72
N VAL A 94 9.94 -0.37 7.56
CA VAL A 94 10.04 -1.04 6.26
C VAL A 94 9.18 -2.29 6.26
N PHE A 95 8.29 -2.42 5.27
CA PHE A 95 7.44 -3.58 5.08
C PHE A 95 7.93 -4.40 3.89
N PHE A 96 8.06 -5.71 4.07
CA PHE A 96 8.35 -6.67 3.00
C PHE A 96 7.11 -7.52 2.69
N PRO A 97 6.93 -7.98 1.45
CA PRO A 97 5.79 -8.83 1.08
C PRO A 97 5.86 -10.24 1.69
N SER A 98 7.06 -10.71 2.08
CA SER A 98 7.23 -11.92 2.90
C SER A 98 8.46 -11.81 3.80
N TYR A 99 8.52 -12.68 4.81
CA TYR A 99 9.73 -12.99 5.58
C TYR A 99 10.61 -14.00 4.83
#